data_AF-A0A834EQD9-F1
#
_entry.id   AF-A0A834EQD9-F1
#
_cell.length_a   1.000
_cell.length_b   1.000
_cell.length_c   1.000
_cell.angle_alpha   90.00
_cell.angle_beta   90.00
_cell.angle_gamma   90.00
#
_symmetry.space_group_name_H-M   'P 1'
#
loop_
_entity.id
_entity.type
_entity.pdbx_description
1 polymer ?
#
loop_
_entity_poly.entity_id
_entity_poly.type
_entity_poly.pdbx_seq_one_letter_code
_entity_poly.pdbx_strand_id
1 'polypeptide(L)'
;MPWFLSSTKLVPAIASARSLSGSVSCSQRRYSLQPVPKRRIPNRYLGQPSPFTHPHLLRPGEVTPGLSQVEYALRRHKLMSLIHKEVQGQSGTDQTVVLLSNPTYYMSNDIPYTFHQDNNFLYLCGFQEPDSILVLQNLPGKQLPAHKAMLFVPRRDPSRELWDGPRSGTDGAIALTGVDEAYTLEEFQHLVPKLKGNRWEQKSNGGPGWG
;
A
#
# COMPACT_ATOMS: atom_id res chain seq x y z
N MET A 1 38.41 80.17 10.07
CA MET A 1 37.08 79.58 10.36
C MET A 1 37.15 78.09 10.03
N PRO A 2 36.51 77.21 10.82
CA PRO A 2 37.20 76.16 11.57
C PRO A 2 37.33 74.80 10.88
N TRP A 3 38.28 74.02 11.40
CA TRP A 3 38.52 72.59 11.23
C TRP A 3 37.36 71.74 11.80
N PHE A 4 37.23 70.47 11.39
CA PHE A 4 36.94 69.27 12.21
C PHE A 4 36.84 68.06 11.24
N LEU A 5 37.91 67.27 11.09
CA LEU A 5 38.23 66.03 11.82
C LEU A 5 37.19 64.90 11.68
N SER A 6 37.70 63.83 11.04
CA SER A 6 37.30 62.43 11.14
C SER A 6 36.73 62.04 12.51
N SER A 7 35.64 61.26 12.48
CA SER A 7 35.29 60.38 13.59
C SER A 7 34.83 59.04 13.05
N THR A 8 35.77 58.09 13.07
CA THR A 8 35.52 56.65 13.20
C THR A 8 34.55 56.38 14.35
N LYS A 9 33.58 55.50 14.13
CA LYS A 9 32.91 54.76 15.21
C LYS A 9 33.11 53.26 14.98
N LEU A 10 33.98 52.68 15.79
CA LEU A 10 33.92 51.28 16.20
C LEU A 10 33.24 51.25 17.58
N VAL A 11 32.48 50.20 17.91
CA VAL A 11 32.76 49.16 18.95
C VAL A 11 31.37 48.80 19.57
N PRO A 12 31.10 47.64 20.21
CA PRO A 12 31.46 46.23 19.99
C PRO A 12 30.21 45.31 19.96
N ALA A 13 30.37 44.00 19.74
CA ALA A 13 30.03 42.97 20.73
C ALA A 13 30.17 41.55 20.16
N ILE A 14 31.16 40.88 20.74
CA ILE A 14 31.42 39.45 20.77
C ILE A 14 30.14 38.64 21.07
N ALA A 15 29.90 37.60 20.28
CA ALA A 15 29.46 36.31 20.81
C ALA A 15 30.05 35.18 19.95
N SER A 16 31.20 34.70 20.41
CA SER A 16 31.66 33.34 20.17
C SER A 16 30.65 32.36 20.78
N ALA A 17 30.28 31.30 20.06
CA ALA A 17 30.45 29.94 20.55
C ALA A 17 29.71 28.90 19.68
N ARG A 18 30.52 27.96 19.19
CA ARG A 18 30.27 26.51 19.18
C ARG A 18 29.28 25.99 18.14
N SER A 19 29.90 25.54 17.04
CA SER A 19 29.90 24.11 16.68
C SER A 19 29.10 23.24 17.65
N LEU A 20 27.94 22.78 17.20
CA LEU A 20 27.47 21.45 17.51
C LEU A 20 27.50 20.66 16.21
N SER A 21 28.61 19.94 16.05
CA SER A 21 28.64 18.66 15.36
C SER A 21 27.54 17.75 15.93
N GLY A 22 26.34 17.89 15.38
CA GLY A 22 25.26 16.94 15.54
C GLY A 22 25.12 16.16 14.26
N SER A 23 26.07 15.25 14.00
CA SER A 23 25.86 14.17 13.04
C SER A 23 24.71 13.31 13.56
N VAL A 24 23.50 13.69 13.19
CA VAL A 24 22.42 12.73 13.02
C VAL A 24 22.15 12.71 11.53
N SER A 25 23.03 12.00 10.81
CA SER A 25 22.63 11.31 9.61
C SER A 25 21.48 10.39 10.01
N CYS A 26 20.28 10.96 10.07
CA CYS A 26 19.03 10.24 10.16
C CYS A 26 18.86 9.55 8.81
N SER A 27 19.60 8.46 8.64
CA SER A 27 19.44 7.49 7.55
C SER A 27 18.17 6.67 7.78
N GLN A 28 17.07 7.33 8.12
CA GLN A 28 15.75 6.75 7.95
C GLN A 28 15.41 6.94 6.49
N ARG A 29 15.59 5.88 5.69
CA ARG A 29 14.83 5.74 4.45
C ARG A 29 13.35 5.78 4.83
N ARG A 30 12.79 6.98 4.64
CA ARG A 30 11.38 7.30 4.80
C ARG A 30 10.61 6.38 3.86
N TYR A 31 9.57 5.75 4.37
CA TYR A 31 8.46 5.27 3.57
C TYR A 31 8.17 6.33 2.52
N SER A 32 8.00 5.91 1.27
CA SER A 32 7.58 6.82 0.22
C SER A 32 6.16 7.27 0.53
N LEU A 33 6.00 8.26 1.41
CA LEU A 33 4.88 9.20 1.43
C LEU A 33 5.01 10.15 0.22
N GLN A 34 5.68 9.73 -0.86
CA GLN A 34 5.62 10.52 -2.06
C GLN A 34 4.15 10.56 -2.46
N PRO A 35 3.59 11.76 -2.69
CA PRO A 35 2.28 11.84 -3.28
C PRO A 35 2.31 10.97 -4.53
N VAL A 36 1.42 9.98 -4.57
CA VAL A 36 1.29 9.12 -5.75
C VAL A 36 1.20 10.06 -6.95
N PRO A 37 2.07 9.94 -7.97
CA PRO A 37 2.01 10.83 -9.12
C PRO A 37 0.57 10.85 -9.61
N LYS A 38 0.01 12.04 -9.94
CA LYS A 38 -1.36 12.17 -10.44
C LYS A 38 -1.48 11.37 -11.73
N ARG A 39 -1.81 10.08 -11.62
CA ARG A 39 -2.03 9.19 -12.75
C ARG A 39 -3.34 9.61 -13.39
N ARG A 40 -3.34 9.77 -14.73
CA ARG A 40 -4.59 9.99 -15.47
C ARG A 40 -5.43 8.73 -15.27
N ILE A 41 -6.47 8.83 -14.45
CA ILE A 41 -7.41 7.72 -14.27
C ILE A 41 -8.07 7.49 -15.64
N PRO A 42 -7.99 6.27 -16.20
CA PRO A 42 -8.68 6.01 -17.45
C PRO A 42 -10.17 6.27 -17.25
N ASN A 43 -10.81 6.92 -18.21
CA ASN A 43 -12.21 7.34 -18.16
C ASN A 43 -13.22 6.16 -18.17
N ARG A 44 -12.74 4.94 -17.93
CA ARG A 44 -13.49 3.70 -18.02
C ARG A 44 -13.80 3.18 -16.63
N TYR A 45 -14.97 3.61 -16.16
CA TYR A 45 -15.83 3.01 -15.15
C TYR A 45 -15.13 2.16 -14.07
N LEU A 46 -14.75 2.81 -12.98
CA LEU A 46 -14.47 2.14 -11.72
C LEU A 46 -15.74 1.44 -11.24
N GLY A 47 -15.61 0.25 -10.64
CA GLY A 47 -16.75 -0.51 -10.10
C GLY A 47 -17.27 0.00 -8.76
N GLN A 48 -16.72 1.12 -8.28
CA GLN A 48 -17.13 1.80 -7.05
C GLN A 48 -17.11 3.32 -7.23
N PRO A 49 -17.79 4.08 -6.35
CA PRO A 49 -17.70 5.53 -6.34
C PRO A 49 -16.25 6.01 -6.25
N SER A 50 -15.93 7.07 -7.00
CA SER A 50 -14.62 7.69 -7.04
C SER A 50 -14.76 9.22 -7.07
N PRO A 51 -13.70 9.99 -6.78
CA PRO A 51 -13.76 11.45 -6.87
C PRO A 51 -14.15 11.99 -8.26
N PHE A 52 -13.91 11.20 -9.32
CA PHE A 52 -14.23 11.58 -10.71
C PHE A 52 -15.68 11.31 -11.05
N THR A 53 -16.26 10.22 -10.53
CA THR A 53 -17.65 9.83 -10.79
C THR A 53 -18.62 10.48 -9.80
N HIS A 54 -18.21 10.64 -8.54
CA HIS A 54 -19.01 11.15 -7.43
C HIS A 54 -18.25 12.23 -6.64
N PRO A 55 -17.97 13.40 -7.24
CA PRO A 55 -17.21 14.48 -6.60
C PRO A 55 -17.89 15.07 -5.36
N HIS A 56 -19.21 14.92 -5.23
CA HIS A 56 -19.97 15.36 -4.06
C HIS A 56 -19.81 14.41 -2.85
N LEU A 57 -19.42 13.15 -3.10
CA LEU A 57 -19.25 12.12 -2.07
C LEU A 57 -17.78 11.96 -1.65
N LEU A 58 -16.86 12.11 -2.60
CA LEU A 58 -15.42 11.84 -2.42
C LEU A 58 -14.58 13.02 -2.89
N ARG A 59 -13.67 13.49 -2.03
CA ARG A 59 -12.70 14.53 -2.39
C ARG A 59 -11.53 13.94 -3.19
N PRO A 60 -10.82 14.73 -4.01
CA PRO A 60 -9.64 14.24 -4.72
C PRO A 60 -8.60 13.64 -3.77
N GLY A 61 -8.18 12.40 -4.04
CA GLY A 61 -7.23 11.65 -3.20
C GLY A 61 -7.87 10.82 -2.07
N GLU A 62 -9.20 10.88 -1.92
CA GLU A 62 -9.95 9.97 -1.06
C GLU A 62 -10.31 8.67 -1.77
N VAL A 63 -10.21 7.56 -1.01
CA VAL A 63 -10.63 6.22 -1.47
C VAL A 63 -12.06 5.94 -1.03
N THR A 64 -12.37 6.30 0.21
CA THR A 64 -13.70 6.24 0.82
C THR A 64 -14.00 7.58 1.50
N PRO A 65 -15.27 7.91 1.79
CA PRO A 65 -15.63 9.25 2.28
C PRO A 65 -14.84 9.64 3.54
N GLY A 66 -14.06 10.71 3.44
CA GLY A 66 -13.21 11.21 4.54
C GLY A 66 -11.90 10.45 4.76
N LEU A 67 -11.59 9.37 4.02
CA LEU A 67 -10.35 8.60 4.18
C LEU A 67 -9.48 8.68 2.91
N SER A 68 -8.29 9.27 3.07
CA SER A 68 -7.32 9.47 2.00
C SER A 68 -6.51 8.20 1.66
N GLN A 69 -5.93 8.15 0.46
CA GLN A 69 -4.97 7.10 0.09
C GLN A 69 -3.80 7.01 1.09
N VAL A 70 -3.34 8.14 1.59
CA VAL A 70 -2.24 8.23 2.57
C VAL A 70 -2.64 7.60 3.90
N GLU A 71 -3.88 7.82 4.36
CA GLU A 71 -4.42 7.22 5.58
C GLU A 71 -4.39 5.68 5.49
N TYR A 72 -4.82 5.09 4.38
CA TYR A 72 -4.73 3.65 4.16
C TYR A 72 -3.28 3.15 4.13
N ALA A 73 -2.35 3.88 3.52
CA ALA A 73 -0.93 3.54 3.55
C ALA A 73 -0.36 3.54 4.98
N LEU A 74 -0.76 4.50 5.82
CA LEU A 74 -0.37 4.54 7.24
C LEU A 74 -0.91 3.35 8.03
N ARG A 75 -2.14 2.90 7.75
CA ARG A 75 -2.71 1.70 8.38
C ARG A 75 -1.92 0.44 8.05
N ARG A 76 -1.57 0.24 6.78
CA ARG A 76 -0.71 -0.87 6.33
C ARG A 76 0.68 -0.80 6.98
N HIS A 77 1.28 0.38 7.02
CA HIS A 77 2.55 0.61 7.70
C HIS A 77 2.49 0.24 9.19
N LYS A 78 1.44 0.65 9.89
CA LYS A 78 1.24 0.32 11.30
C LYS A 78 1.09 -1.19 11.52
N LEU A 79 0.31 -1.87 10.67
CA LEU A 79 0.17 -3.33 10.71
C LEU A 79 1.52 -4.02 10.55
N MET A 80 2.31 -3.64 9.54
CA MET A 80 3.63 -4.22 9.31
C MET A 80 4.62 -3.90 10.44
N SER A 81 4.47 -2.74 11.11
CA SER A 81 5.24 -2.42 12.31
C SER A 81 4.89 -3.30 13.50
N LEU A 82 3.63 -3.73 13.64
CA LEU A 82 3.22 -4.65 14.69
C LEU A 82 3.76 -6.05 14.42
N ILE A 83 3.63 -6.53 13.18
CA ILE A 83 4.21 -7.81 12.74
C ILE A 83 5.72 -7.83 12.97
N HIS A 84 6.40 -6.71 12.69
CA HIS A 84 7.83 -6.61 12.96
C HIS A 84 8.17 -6.92 14.42
N LYS A 85 7.39 -6.40 15.38
CA LYS A 85 7.59 -6.61 16.81
C LYS A 85 7.40 -8.07 17.22
N GLU A 86 6.37 -8.71 16.67
CA GLU A 86 6.09 -10.14 16.93
C GLU A 86 7.20 -11.05 16.36
N VAL A 87 7.75 -10.69 15.20
CA VAL A 87 8.73 -11.50 14.46
C VAL A 87 10.18 -11.24 14.92
N GLN A 88 10.47 -10.32 15.85
CA GLN A 88 11.87 -9.99 16.24
C GLN A 88 12.69 -11.19 16.77
N GLY A 89 12.06 -12.33 17.09
CA GLY A 89 12.76 -13.59 17.41
C GLY A 89 13.08 -14.52 16.21
N GLN A 90 12.58 -14.23 15.01
CA GLN A 90 12.72 -15.04 13.79
C GLN A 90 13.30 -14.18 12.65
N SER A 91 14.56 -13.76 12.82
CA SER A 91 15.26 -12.95 11.82
C SER A 91 15.68 -13.81 10.62
N GLY A 92 15.17 -13.49 9.41
CA GLY A 92 15.64 -14.08 8.15
C GLY A 92 14.57 -14.63 7.21
N THR A 93 13.29 -14.64 7.61
CA THR A 93 12.19 -15.10 6.74
C THR A 93 11.44 -13.92 6.12
N ASP A 94 11.07 -14.07 4.85
CA ASP A 94 10.19 -13.12 4.17
C ASP A 94 8.80 -13.13 4.80
N GLN A 95 8.30 -11.93 5.08
CA GLN A 95 7.02 -11.73 5.75
C GLN A 95 6.00 -11.31 4.71
N THR A 96 4.96 -12.11 4.56
CA THR A 96 3.85 -11.80 3.67
C THR A 96 2.52 -11.92 4.40
N VAL A 97 1.69 -10.88 4.29
CA VAL A 97 0.31 -10.86 4.77
C VAL A 97 -0.59 -10.99 3.56
N VAL A 98 -1.57 -11.89 3.64
CA VAL A 98 -2.58 -12.10 2.60
C VAL A 98 -3.95 -11.87 3.22
N LEU A 99 -4.72 -10.93 2.67
CA LEU A 99 -6.11 -10.68 3.07
C LEU A 99 -7.02 -10.87 1.85
N LEU A 100 -8.09 -11.63 2.04
CA LEU A 100 -9.10 -11.87 1.03
C LEU A 100 -10.23 -10.85 1.19
N SER A 101 -10.81 -10.43 0.08
CA SER A 101 -12.08 -9.71 0.07
C SER A 101 -13.24 -10.69 0.27
N ASN A 102 -14.43 -10.15 0.51
CA ASN A 102 -15.65 -10.95 0.42
C ASN A 102 -15.97 -11.30 -1.04
N PRO A 103 -16.63 -12.45 -1.28
CA PRO A 103 -17.28 -12.73 -2.55
C PRO A 103 -18.65 -12.06 -2.63
N THR A 104 -19.27 -12.12 -3.81
CA THR A 104 -20.71 -11.82 -3.95
C THR A 104 -21.52 -12.98 -3.38
N TYR A 105 -22.35 -12.71 -2.38
CA TYR A 105 -23.26 -13.70 -1.80
C TYR A 105 -24.59 -13.71 -2.55
N TYR A 106 -25.20 -14.88 -2.67
CA TYR A 106 -26.44 -15.10 -3.40
C TYR A 106 -27.54 -15.59 -2.46
N MET A 107 -28.73 -15.00 -2.60
CA MET A 107 -29.95 -15.44 -1.91
C MET A 107 -30.47 -16.74 -2.54
N SER A 108 -30.45 -16.78 -3.87
CA SER A 108 -30.73 -17.93 -4.72
C SER A 108 -29.79 -17.86 -5.93
N ASN A 109 -29.71 -18.91 -6.73
CA ASN A 109 -28.72 -19.05 -7.82
C ASN A 109 -28.49 -17.77 -8.66
N ASP A 110 -29.56 -17.05 -9.02
CA ASP A 110 -29.47 -15.86 -9.89
C ASP A 110 -29.83 -14.53 -9.18
N ILE A 111 -30.00 -14.52 -7.85
CA ILE A 111 -30.39 -13.32 -7.09
C ILE A 111 -29.26 -12.98 -6.09
N PRO A 112 -28.39 -11.99 -6.41
CA PRO A 112 -27.32 -11.58 -5.52
C PRO A 112 -27.84 -10.69 -4.38
N TYR A 113 -27.22 -10.81 -3.21
CA TYR A 113 -27.33 -9.82 -2.16
C TYR A 113 -26.51 -8.57 -2.50
N THR A 114 -26.83 -7.46 -1.83
CA THR A 114 -25.98 -6.27 -1.89
C THR A 114 -24.60 -6.58 -1.32
N PHE A 115 -23.57 -6.27 -2.09
CA PHE A 115 -22.20 -6.55 -1.69
C PHE A 115 -21.80 -5.73 -0.46
N HIS A 116 -21.21 -6.41 0.53
CA HIS A 116 -20.55 -5.79 1.66
C HIS A 116 -19.16 -6.39 1.81
N GLN A 117 -18.16 -5.53 1.91
CA GLN A 117 -16.76 -5.95 1.96
C GLN A 117 -16.39 -6.57 3.32
N ASP A 118 -15.34 -7.39 3.34
CA ASP A 118 -14.69 -7.76 4.60
C ASP A 118 -14.10 -6.53 5.29
N ASN A 119 -14.36 -6.36 6.58
CA ASN A 119 -13.98 -5.15 7.30
C ASN A 119 -12.46 -4.99 7.42
N ASN A 120 -11.69 -6.07 7.54
CA ASN A 120 -10.22 -6.00 7.65
C ASN A 120 -9.61 -5.62 6.30
N PHE A 121 -10.09 -6.24 5.23
CA PHE A 121 -9.72 -5.89 3.86
C PHE A 121 -10.05 -4.42 3.56
N LEU A 122 -11.29 -4.01 3.85
CA LEU A 122 -11.77 -2.64 3.66
C LEU A 122 -10.94 -1.64 4.48
N TYR A 123 -10.58 -1.97 5.71
CA TYR A 123 -9.79 -1.11 6.59
C TYR A 123 -8.38 -0.82 6.05
N LEU A 124 -7.75 -1.79 5.39
CA LEU A 124 -6.36 -1.69 4.92
C LEU A 124 -6.20 -1.10 3.51
N CYS A 125 -7.20 -1.21 2.65
CA CYS A 125 -7.11 -0.73 1.27
C CYS A 125 -8.27 0.15 0.78
N GLY A 126 -9.44 0.10 1.42
CA GLY A 126 -10.61 0.88 0.99
C GLY A 126 -11.27 0.38 -0.30
N PHE A 127 -10.85 -0.77 -0.83
CA PHE A 127 -11.38 -1.34 -2.07
C PHE A 127 -12.69 -2.09 -1.81
N GLN A 128 -13.73 -1.79 -2.59
CA GLN A 128 -15.12 -2.20 -2.40
C GLN A 128 -15.64 -3.08 -3.55
N GLU A 129 -14.75 -3.77 -4.26
CA GLU A 129 -15.14 -4.79 -5.24
C GLU A 129 -14.88 -6.21 -4.67
N PRO A 130 -15.68 -7.21 -5.07
CA PRO A 130 -15.53 -8.60 -4.64
C PRO A 130 -14.32 -9.29 -5.26
N ASP A 131 -14.08 -10.53 -4.84
CA ASP A 131 -13.16 -11.50 -5.45
C ASP A 131 -11.72 -10.99 -5.65
N SER A 132 -11.22 -10.26 -4.65
CA SER A 132 -9.94 -9.56 -4.67
C SER A 132 -9.04 -9.96 -3.50
N ILE A 133 -7.73 -9.78 -3.64
CA ILE A 133 -6.74 -10.14 -2.62
C ILE A 133 -5.78 -8.98 -2.40
N LEU A 134 -5.57 -8.61 -1.14
CA LEU A 134 -4.56 -7.66 -0.72
C LEU A 134 -3.36 -8.42 -0.19
N VAL A 135 -2.18 -8.15 -0.75
CA VAL A 135 -0.92 -8.75 -0.31
C VAL A 135 0.02 -7.66 0.16
N LEU A 136 0.51 -7.78 1.41
CA LEU A 136 1.59 -6.95 1.94
C LEU A 136 2.85 -7.79 2.04
N GLN A 137 3.89 -7.41 1.32
CA GLN A 137 5.15 -8.16 1.29
C GLN A 137 6.30 -7.27 1.74
N ASN A 138 7.16 -7.76 2.62
CA ASN A 138 8.40 -7.07 2.97
C ASN A 138 9.27 -6.81 1.72
N LEU A 139 10.04 -5.73 1.74
CA LEU A 139 10.98 -5.45 0.66
C LEU A 139 12.28 -6.25 0.85
N PRO A 140 12.82 -6.91 -0.19
CA PRO A 140 14.06 -7.66 -0.07
C PRO A 140 15.21 -6.73 0.36
N GLY A 141 16.00 -7.19 1.33
CA GLY A 141 17.11 -6.41 1.88
C GLY A 141 16.71 -5.19 2.72
N LYS A 142 15.43 -5.01 3.04
CA LYS A 142 14.95 -3.98 3.98
C LYS A 142 14.20 -4.63 5.13
N GLN A 143 14.41 -4.09 6.34
CA GLN A 143 13.66 -4.51 7.50
C GLN A 143 12.23 -3.95 7.45
N LEU A 144 11.29 -4.69 8.04
CA LEU A 144 9.98 -4.14 8.35
C LEU A 144 10.14 -2.87 9.22
N PRO A 145 9.21 -1.91 9.17
CA PRO A 145 7.93 -1.92 8.43
C PRO A 145 7.99 -1.71 6.91
N ALA A 146 9.17 -1.62 6.28
CA ALA A 146 9.27 -1.43 4.82
C ALA A 146 8.65 -2.59 4.04
N HIS A 147 7.59 -2.30 3.29
CA HIS A 147 6.80 -3.28 2.55
C HIS A 147 6.30 -2.69 1.24
N LYS A 148 5.83 -3.56 0.35
CA LYS A 148 5.01 -3.23 -0.81
C LYS A 148 3.59 -3.76 -0.61
N ALA A 149 2.60 -2.99 -1.06
CA ALA A 149 1.20 -3.38 -1.10
C ALA A 149 0.79 -3.70 -2.54
N MET A 150 0.28 -4.91 -2.75
CA MET A 150 -0.17 -5.41 -4.05
C MET A 150 -1.65 -5.77 -3.97
N LEU A 151 -2.46 -5.32 -4.93
CA LEU A 151 -3.85 -5.76 -5.07
C LEU A 151 -4.00 -6.72 -6.25
N PHE A 152 -4.63 -7.86 -6.01
CA PHE A 152 -5.04 -8.79 -7.05
C PHE A 152 -6.54 -8.63 -7.24
N VAL A 153 -6.95 -8.29 -8.45
CA VAL A 153 -8.36 -8.01 -8.77
C VAL A 153 -8.82 -8.90 -9.93
N PRO A 154 -10.12 -9.20 -10.04
CA PRO A 154 -10.65 -9.90 -11.19
C PRO A 154 -10.32 -9.18 -12.49
N ARG A 155 -10.02 -9.96 -13.53
CA ARG A 155 -9.89 -9.41 -14.88
C ARG A 155 -11.26 -8.87 -15.31
N ARG A 156 -11.24 -7.74 -16.02
CA ARG A 156 -12.44 -7.17 -16.62
C ARG A 156 -13.02 -8.10 -17.66
N ASP A 157 -14.33 -8.32 -17.58
CA ASP A 157 -15.10 -9.15 -18.50
C ASP A 157 -16.36 -8.38 -18.93
N PRO A 158 -16.43 -7.91 -20.20
CA PRO A 158 -17.58 -7.16 -20.69
C PRO A 158 -18.92 -7.90 -20.57
N SER A 159 -18.90 -9.24 -20.63
CA SER A 159 -20.12 -10.05 -20.53
C SER A 159 -20.68 -10.05 -19.11
N ARG A 160 -19.81 -10.11 -18.09
CA ARG A 160 -20.18 -9.98 -16.68
C ARG A 160 -20.48 -8.53 -16.30
N GLU A 161 -19.73 -7.57 -16.83
CA GLU A 161 -19.95 -6.15 -16.56
C GLU A 161 -21.33 -5.65 -17.02
N LEU A 162 -21.94 -6.32 -18.00
CA LEU A 162 -23.32 -6.04 -18.42
C LEU A 162 -24.34 -6.31 -17.29
N TRP A 163 -24.06 -7.29 -16.43
CA TRP A 163 -24.96 -7.72 -15.36
C TRP A 163 -24.55 -7.16 -14.00
N ASP A 164 -23.28 -7.29 -13.65
CA ASP A 164 -22.74 -6.88 -12.33
C ASP A 164 -22.36 -5.40 -12.28
N GLY A 165 -22.38 -4.73 -13.43
CA GLY A 165 -21.85 -3.39 -13.60
C GLY A 165 -20.33 -3.38 -13.80
N PRO A 166 -19.75 -2.18 -14.00
CA PRO A 166 -18.35 -2.03 -14.34
C PRO A 166 -17.41 -2.51 -13.23
N ARG A 167 -16.19 -2.89 -13.60
CA ARG A 167 -15.11 -3.27 -12.66
C ARG A 167 -13.89 -2.38 -12.86
N SER A 168 -13.18 -2.05 -11.77
CA SER A 168 -12.03 -1.15 -11.83
C SER A 168 -10.87 -1.68 -12.67
N GLY A 169 -10.67 -3.00 -12.68
CA GLY A 169 -9.46 -3.62 -13.21
C GLY A 169 -8.19 -3.17 -12.46
N THR A 170 -7.02 -3.57 -12.95
CA THR A 170 -5.73 -3.31 -12.29
C THR A 170 -5.38 -1.83 -12.23
N ASP A 171 -5.49 -1.12 -13.37
CA ASP A 171 -5.16 0.30 -13.46
C ASP A 171 -6.07 1.16 -12.58
N GLY A 172 -7.38 0.85 -12.56
CA GLY A 172 -8.36 1.54 -11.74
C GLY A 172 -8.14 1.28 -10.25
N ALA A 173 -7.83 0.04 -9.87
CA ALA A 173 -7.52 -0.32 -8.49
C ALA A 173 -6.32 0.46 -7.96
N ILE A 174 -5.23 0.58 -8.74
CA ILE A 174 -4.06 1.37 -8.33
C ILE A 174 -4.41 2.84 -8.22
N ALA A 175 -5.08 3.39 -9.23
CA ALA A 175 -5.39 4.82 -9.28
C ALA A 175 -6.31 5.26 -8.12
N LEU A 176 -7.23 4.39 -7.71
CA LEU A 176 -8.18 4.65 -6.64
C LEU A 176 -7.58 4.45 -5.24
N THR A 177 -6.91 3.32 -5.01
CA THR A 177 -6.46 2.92 -3.65
C THR A 177 -5.05 3.41 -3.31
N GLY A 178 -4.24 3.77 -4.31
CA GLY A 178 -2.84 4.18 -4.12
C GLY A 178 -1.93 3.04 -3.65
N VAL A 179 -2.26 1.78 -3.95
CA VAL A 179 -1.33 0.65 -3.76
C VAL A 179 -0.14 0.72 -4.72
N ASP A 180 0.95 0.03 -4.40
CA ASP A 180 2.19 0.09 -5.18
C ASP A 180 2.03 -0.60 -6.54
N GLU A 181 1.41 -1.78 -6.54
CA GLU A 181 1.20 -2.62 -7.72
C GLU A 181 -0.20 -3.23 -7.70
N ALA A 182 -0.75 -3.53 -8.88
CA ALA A 182 -1.94 -4.36 -8.99
C ALA A 182 -1.83 -5.32 -10.17
N TYR A 183 -2.41 -6.48 -9.98
CA TYR A 183 -2.31 -7.64 -10.85
C TYR A 183 -3.70 -8.27 -11.01
N THR A 184 -3.85 -9.10 -12.02
CA THR A 184 -5.07 -9.91 -12.17
C THR A 184 -5.05 -11.08 -11.19
N LEU A 185 -6.23 -11.58 -10.80
CA LEU A 185 -6.33 -12.71 -9.87
C LEU A 185 -5.58 -13.97 -10.37
N GLU A 186 -5.54 -14.19 -11.68
CA GLU A 186 -4.80 -15.30 -12.32
C GLU A 186 -3.29 -15.24 -12.03
N GLU A 187 -2.74 -14.03 -11.88
CA GLU A 187 -1.31 -13.83 -11.61
C GLU A 187 -0.94 -14.12 -10.16
N PHE A 188 -1.93 -14.23 -9.26
CA PHE A 188 -1.69 -14.58 -7.84
C PHE A 188 -1.01 -15.94 -7.70
N GLN A 189 -1.27 -16.89 -8.61
CA GLN A 189 -0.63 -18.21 -8.59
C GLN A 189 0.90 -18.15 -8.67
N HIS A 190 1.46 -17.09 -9.28
CA HIS A 190 2.91 -16.92 -9.40
C HIS A 190 3.56 -16.47 -8.08
N LEU A 191 2.78 -15.93 -7.14
CA LEU A 191 3.28 -15.62 -5.80
C LEU A 191 3.30 -16.86 -4.89
N VAL A 192 2.39 -17.81 -5.08
CA VAL A 192 2.24 -18.98 -4.20
C VAL A 192 3.55 -19.79 -4.03
N PRO A 193 4.33 -20.10 -5.09
CA PRO A 193 5.61 -20.80 -4.92
C PRO A 193 6.60 -20.04 -4.05
N LYS A 194 6.65 -18.70 -4.20
CA LYS A 194 7.54 -17.84 -3.41
C LYS A 194 7.15 -17.85 -1.92
N LEU A 195 5.86 -17.97 -1.62
CA LEU A 195 5.35 -18.04 -0.25
C LEU A 195 5.59 -19.38 0.42
N LYS A 196 5.46 -20.49 -0.34
CA LYS A 196 5.58 -21.84 0.23
C LYS A 196 6.99 -22.15 0.72
N GLY A 197 8.01 -21.48 0.19
CA GLY A 197 9.43 -21.81 0.43
C GLY A 197 9.76 -23.23 -0.06
N ASN A 198 11.04 -23.55 -0.24
CA ASN A 198 11.50 -24.84 -0.78
C ASN A 198 11.30 -26.02 0.22
N ARG A 199 10.36 -25.92 1.17
CA ARG A 199 10.19 -26.86 2.28
C ARG A 199 9.48 -28.16 1.88
N TRP A 200 8.75 -28.17 0.76
CA TRP A 200 8.00 -29.35 0.30
C TRP A 200 8.79 -30.29 -0.61
N GLU A 201 9.79 -29.78 -1.33
CA GLU A 201 10.65 -30.56 -2.25
C GLU A 201 11.56 -31.56 -1.50
N GLN A 202 11.87 -31.31 -0.22
CA GLN A 202 12.75 -32.19 0.54
C GLN A 202 12.07 -33.44 1.10
N LYS A 203 10.73 -33.47 1.18
CA LYS A 203 10.00 -34.65 1.72
C LYS A 203 9.68 -35.71 0.67
N SER A 204 9.78 -35.41 -0.63
CA SER A 204 9.50 -36.37 -1.71
C SER A 204 10.70 -37.26 -2.08
N ASN A 205 11.92 -36.92 -1.69
CA ASN A 205 13.14 -37.69 -2.01
C ASN A 205 13.55 -38.71 -0.92
N GLY A 206 12.70 -38.96 0.07
CA GLY A 206 12.99 -39.86 1.21
C GLY A 206 12.08 -41.08 1.30
N GLY A 207 11.67 -41.67 0.18
CA GLY A 207 10.95 -42.95 0.20
C GLY A 207 11.90 -44.10 0.61
N PRO A 208 11.53 -44.98 1.56
CA PRO A 208 12.37 -46.11 1.92
C PRO A 208 12.46 -47.07 0.73
N GLY A 209 13.66 -47.22 0.17
CA GLY A 209 13.97 -48.31 -0.74
C GLY A 209 13.87 -49.62 0.01
N TRP A 210 12.89 -50.45 -0.34
CA TRP A 210 12.87 -51.85 0.07
C TRP A 210 13.95 -52.58 -0.75
N GLY A 211 15.06 -52.87 -0.08
CA GLY A 211 16.08 -53.83 -0.50
C GLY A 211 16.05 -55.03 0.44
#